data_AF-A0A7S2ILV6-F1
#
_entry.id   AF-A0A7S2ILV6-F1
#
_cell.length_a   1.000
_cell.length_b   1.000
_cell.length_c   1.000
_cell.angle_alpha   90.00
_cell.angle_beta   90.00
_cell.angle_gamma   90.00
#
_symmetry.space_group_name_H-M   'P 1'
#
loop_
_entity.id
_entity.type
_entity.pdbx_description
1 polymer ?
#
loop_
_entity_poly.entity_id
_entity_poly.type
_entity_poly.pdbx_seq_one_letter_code
_entity_poly.pdbx_strand_id
1 'polypeptide(L)'
;GKDKGKDRGGDKGAGKDKGTGKGKSRTGLPSLEDGNGAEDQDAFAREREEKRLEREQTVKAFWDSLPEDRLTPEEQRMRTLLLGNLQGTGRQPVRLSAICQGPDVQSSKAALLPDGVNIGTWIENRIGGEILLEPGVNGQKMVSLPGAPGAGDRGPAWRPGAGDRGAG
;
A
#
# COMPACT_ATOMS: atom_id res chain seq x y z
N GLY A 1 10.72 -22.78 -53.96
CA GLY A 1 9.78 -22.96 -52.84
C GLY A 1 10.52 -22.85 -51.53
N LYS A 2 9.88 -22.18 -50.55
CA LYS A 2 10.27 -21.96 -49.15
C LYS A 2 11.16 -20.74 -48.85
N ASP A 3 10.48 -19.62 -48.67
CA ASP A 3 10.60 -18.72 -47.51
C ASP A 3 11.41 -19.26 -46.33
N LYS A 4 12.36 -18.43 -45.88
CA LYS A 4 12.67 -18.23 -44.46
C LYS A 4 13.09 -16.77 -44.24
N GLY A 5 12.13 -15.96 -43.82
CA GLY A 5 12.40 -14.73 -43.09
C GLY A 5 12.70 -15.05 -41.63
N LYS A 6 13.80 -14.51 -41.10
CA LYS A 6 13.97 -14.11 -39.70
C LYS A 6 15.37 -13.52 -39.55
N ASP A 7 15.45 -12.24 -39.23
CA ASP A 7 16.30 -11.74 -38.14
C ASP A 7 16.00 -10.26 -37.92
N ARG A 8 15.25 -9.95 -36.85
CA ARG A 8 15.18 -8.60 -36.31
C ARG A 8 16.22 -8.53 -35.21
N GLY A 9 17.41 -8.05 -35.58
CA GLY A 9 18.43 -7.61 -34.65
C GLY A 9 17.91 -6.46 -33.80
N GLY A 10 18.14 -6.56 -32.49
CA GLY A 10 17.72 -5.58 -31.51
C GLY A 10 18.50 -4.28 -31.59
N ASP A 11 17.94 -3.25 -30.96
CA ASP A 11 18.70 -2.09 -30.51
C ASP A 11 18.30 -1.76 -29.08
N LYS A 12 19.32 -1.66 -28.23
CA LYS A 12 19.28 -1.23 -26.83
C LYS A 12 19.47 0.28 -26.83
N GLY A 13 18.43 1.04 -26.51
CA GLY A 13 18.54 2.50 -26.35
C GLY A 13 18.16 2.93 -24.94
N ALA A 14 19.16 3.10 -24.08
CA ALA A 14 19.03 3.73 -22.77
C ALA A 14 18.66 5.22 -22.90
N GLY A 15 17.75 5.71 -22.05
CA GLY A 15 17.39 7.13 -22.00
C GLY A 15 16.90 7.55 -20.61
N LYS A 16 17.85 7.81 -19.71
CA LYS A 16 17.65 8.62 -18.51
C LYS A 16 17.44 10.09 -18.93
N ASP A 17 16.38 10.73 -18.47
CA ASP A 17 16.28 12.19 -18.33
C ASP A 17 15.26 12.45 -17.20
N LYS A 18 15.69 12.61 -15.94
CA LYS A 18 16.02 13.86 -15.25
C LYS A 18 15.03 15.00 -15.56
N GLY A 19 14.17 15.26 -14.60
CA GLY A 19 13.20 16.35 -14.69
C GLY A 19 13.83 17.72 -14.90
N THR A 20 13.02 18.61 -15.46
CA THR A 20 13.10 20.04 -15.20
C THR A 20 11.68 20.59 -15.28
N GLY A 21 11.21 21.12 -14.15
CA GLY A 21 10.04 21.99 -14.13
C GLY A 21 10.34 23.19 -15.03
N LYS A 22 9.60 23.30 -16.13
CA LYS A 22 9.63 24.46 -17.01
C LYS A 22 8.37 25.25 -16.75
N GLY A 23 8.48 26.21 -15.84
CA GLY A 23 7.53 27.30 -15.71
C GLY A 23 7.35 27.98 -17.06
N LYS A 24 6.16 27.86 -17.63
CA LYS A 24 5.67 28.73 -18.69
C LYS A 24 4.82 29.81 -18.02
N SER A 25 5.49 30.88 -17.66
CA SER A 25 4.86 32.14 -17.29
C SER A 25 4.38 32.85 -18.55
N ARG A 26 3.12 33.33 -18.48
CA ARG A 26 2.55 34.53 -19.14
C ARG A 26 2.19 34.43 -20.62
N THR A 27 0.89 34.25 -20.87
CA THR A 27 0.09 35.17 -21.69
C THR A 27 -1.40 35.01 -21.33
N GLY A 28 -2.03 36.11 -20.93
CA GLY A 28 -3.47 36.19 -20.69
C GLY A 28 -3.87 36.04 -19.21
N LEU A 29 -3.59 37.05 -18.38
CA LEU A 29 -4.50 37.31 -17.26
C LEU A 29 -5.81 37.82 -17.87
N PRO A 30 -6.94 37.10 -17.81
CA PRO A 30 -8.23 37.76 -17.87
C PRO A 30 -8.33 38.71 -16.67
N SER A 31 -8.79 39.92 -16.95
CA SER A 31 -9.14 40.93 -15.95
C SER A 31 -9.91 40.28 -14.81
N LEU A 32 -9.43 40.45 -13.57
CA LEU A 32 -10.21 40.16 -12.38
C LEU A 32 -11.40 41.12 -12.38
N GLU A 33 -12.52 40.65 -12.92
CA GLU A 33 -13.82 41.15 -12.54
C GLU A 33 -14.03 40.67 -11.09
N ASP A 34 -14.27 41.61 -10.18
CA ASP A 34 -14.65 41.38 -8.79
C ASP A 34 -16.01 40.65 -8.72
N GLY A 35 -16.00 39.36 -9.08
CA GLY A 35 -17.16 38.47 -9.07
C GLY A 35 -17.03 37.49 -7.92
N ASN A 36 -17.65 37.83 -6.79
CA ASN A 36 -18.23 36.96 -5.75
C ASN A 36 -17.97 35.42 -5.88
N GLY A 37 -16.73 34.97 -5.71
CA GLY A 37 -16.28 33.57 -5.87
C GLY A 37 -16.30 32.73 -4.59
N ALA A 38 -17.22 33.03 -3.67
CA ALA A 38 -17.37 32.28 -2.41
C ALA A 38 -18.27 31.05 -2.55
N GLU A 39 -19.23 31.07 -3.50
CA GLU A 39 -20.25 30.02 -3.63
C GLU A 39 -19.73 28.77 -4.36
N ASP A 40 -18.79 28.94 -5.30
CA ASP A 40 -18.22 27.84 -6.09
C ASP A 40 -17.25 26.97 -5.27
N GLN A 41 -16.56 27.57 -4.28
CA GLN A 41 -15.62 26.86 -3.40
C GLN A 41 -16.33 25.89 -2.44
N ASP A 42 -17.57 26.19 -2.06
CA ASP A 42 -18.35 25.37 -1.14
C ASP A 42 -18.86 24.08 -1.80
N ALA A 43 -19.17 24.12 -3.11
CA ALA A 43 -19.61 22.95 -3.88
C ALA A 43 -18.52 21.87 -3.96
N PHE A 44 -17.28 22.24 -4.29
CA PHE A 44 -16.15 21.30 -4.34
C PHE A 44 -15.81 20.72 -2.96
N ALA A 45 -15.98 21.50 -1.89
CA ALA A 45 -15.77 21.01 -0.52
C ALA A 45 -16.79 19.93 -0.15
N ARG A 46 -18.08 20.16 -0.46
CA ARG A 46 -19.16 19.19 -0.23
C ARG A 46 -18.97 17.89 -1.01
N GLU A 47 -18.64 17.98 -2.30
CA GLU A 47 -18.40 16.78 -3.13
C GLU A 47 -17.25 15.93 -2.58
N ARG A 48 -16.15 16.59 -2.16
CA ARG A 48 -15.00 15.89 -1.58
C ARG A 48 -15.35 15.21 -0.25
N GLU A 49 -16.20 15.82 0.56
CA GLU A 49 -16.68 15.26 1.82
C GLU A 49 -17.58 14.05 1.58
N GLU A 50 -18.56 14.15 0.68
CA GLU A 50 -19.44 13.03 0.30
C GLU A 50 -18.62 11.83 -0.19
N LYS A 51 -17.65 12.07 -1.07
CA LYS A 51 -16.74 11.03 -1.55
C LYS A 51 -15.87 10.42 -0.44
N ARG A 52 -15.51 11.21 0.59
CA ARG A 52 -14.79 10.69 1.77
C ARG A 52 -15.69 9.76 2.58
N LEU A 53 -16.94 10.15 2.81
CA LEU A 53 -17.92 9.35 3.55
C LEU A 53 -18.24 8.03 2.82
N GLU A 54 -18.40 8.06 1.49
CA GLU A 54 -18.67 6.85 0.70
C GLU A 54 -17.51 5.83 0.81
N ARG A 55 -16.26 6.33 0.77
CA ARG A 55 -15.06 5.49 0.96
C ARG A 55 -14.99 4.90 2.36
N GLU A 56 -15.25 5.71 3.39
CA GLU A 56 -15.26 5.25 4.79
C GLU A 56 -16.34 4.18 5.02
N GLN A 57 -17.53 4.36 4.44
CA GLN A 57 -18.60 3.36 4.50
C GLN A 57 -18.20 2.07 3.78
N THR A 58 -17.59 2.17 2.60
CA THR A 58 -17.10 1.00 1.84
C THR A 58 -16.04 0.24 2.63
N VAL A 59 -15.08 0.95 3.23
CA VAL A 59 -14.04 0.37 4.09
C VAL A 59 -14.67 -0.33 5.30
N LYS A 60 -15.63 0.32 5.97
CA LYS A 60 -16.31 -0.27 7.13
C LYS A 60 -17.11 -1.52 6.75
N ALA A 61 -17.90 -1.44 5.68
CA ALA A 61 -18.69 -2.57 5.20
C ALA A 61 -17.80 -3.75 4.78
N PHE A 62 -16.63 -3.48 4.20
CA PHE A 62 -15.64 -4.50 3.91
C PHE A 62 -15.19 -5.24 5.17
N TRP A 63 -14.75 -4.52 6.21
CA TRP A 63 -14.30 -5.16 7.46
C TRP A 63 -15.42 -5.93 8.18
N ASP A 64 -16.64 -5.40 8.17
CA ASP A 64 -17.82 -6.05 8.77
C ASP A 64 -18.23 -7.33 8.02
N SER A 65 -17.99 -7.38 6.71
CA SER A 65 -18.29 -8.56 5.89
C SER A 65 -17.31 -9.72 6.09
N LEU A 66 -16.14 -9.50 6.68
CA LEU A 66 -15.10 -10.51 6.81
C LEU A 66 -15.32 -11.37 8.07
N PRO A 67 -15.29 -12.71 7.95
CA PRO A 67 -15.43 -13.59 9.11
C PRO A 67 -14.15 -13.57 9.95
N GLU A 68 -14.27 -13.39 11.27
CA GLU A 68 -13.12 -13.29 12.18
C GLU A 68 -12.33 -14.60 12.30
N ASP A 69 -12.99 -15.75 12.31
CA ASP A 69 -12.37 -17.05 12.56
C ASP A 69 -11.76 -17.76 11.33
N ARG A 70 -12.00 -17.25 10.12
CA ARG A 70 -11.55 -17.92 8.89
C ARG A 70 -11.16 -16.93 7.81
N LEU A 71 -10.19 -17.34 6.98
CA LEU A 71 -9.81 -16.61 5.78
C LEU A 71 -10.66 -17.04 4.59
N THR A 72 -11.18 -16.09 3.81
CA THR A 72 -11.85 -16.39 2.54
C THR A 72 -10.85 -16.99 1.52
N PRO A 73 -11.31 -17.63 0.44
CA PRO A 73 -10.43 -18.16 -0.59
C PRO A 73 -9.49 -17.09 -1.20
N GLU A 74 -9.99 -15.87 -1.38
CA GLU A 74 -9.23 -14.73 -1.89
C GLU A 74 -8.16 -14.29 -0.89
N GLU A 75 -8.50 -14.24 0.40
CA GLU A 75 -7.56 -13.96 1.49
C GLU A 75 -6.46 -15.01 1.58
N GLN A 76 -6.82 -16.29 1.49
CA GLN A 76 -5.85 -17.39 1.49
C GLN A 76 -4.90 -17.32 0.30
N ARG A 77 -5.40 -16.95 -0.88
CA ARG A 77 -4.57 -16.74 -2.06
C ARG A 77 -3.56 -15.61 -1.83
N MET A 78 -4.03 -14.45 -1.34
CA MET A 78 -3.13 -13.32 -1.07
C MET A 78 -2.09 -13.66 0.00
N ARG A 79 -2.50 -14.32 1.09
CA ARG A 79 -1.61 -14.83 2.15
C ARG A 79 -0.51 -15.74 1.58
N THR A 80 -0.90 -16.73 0.77
CA THR A 80 0.04 -17.69 0.16
C THR A 80 1.07 -16.99 -0.71
N LEU A 81 0.64 -16.02 -1.52
CA LEU A 81 1.54 -15.23 -2.36
C LEU A 81 2.52 -14.39 -1.53
N LEU A 82 2.04 -13.71 -0.48
CA LEU A 82 2.91 -12.91 0.39
C LEU A 82 3.94 -13.78 1.11
N LEU A 83 3.51 -14.90 1.69
CA LEU A 83 4.40 -15.84 2.37
C LEU A 83 5.41 -16.47 1.42
N GLY A 84 5.00 -16.89 0.22
CA GLY A 84 5.89 -17.46 -0.78
C GLY A 84 6.98 -16.47 -1.22
N ASN A 85 6.61 -15.20 -1.42
CA ASN A 85 7.58 -14.14 -1.71
C ASN A 85 8.55 -13.92 -0.54
N LEU A 86 8.05 -13.88 0.71
CA LEU A 86 8.89 -13.73 1.89
C LEU A 86 9.86 -14.89 2.09
N GLN A 87 9.41 -16.12 1.89
CA GLN A 87 10.25 -17.32 2.00
C GLN A 87 11.41 -17.29 0.99
N GLY A 88 11.19 -16.79 -0.22
CA GLY A 88 12.22 -16.61 -1.25
C GLY A 88 13.31 -15.59 -0.90
N THR A 89 13.06 -14.69 0.07
CA THR A 89 14.01 -13.63 0.47
C THR A 89 15.04 -14.06 1.51
N GLY A 90 15.03 -15.33 1.93
CA GLY A 90 15.99 -15.83 2.92
C GLY A 90 15.71 -15.34 4.35
N ARG A 91 14.42 -15.09 4.68
CA ARG A 91 13.96 -14.60 5.99
C ARG A 91 14.53 -13.24 6.39
N GLN A 92 15.00 -12.44 5.44
CA GLN A 92 15.41 -11.06 5.73
C GLN A 92 14.19 -10.13 5.72
N PRO A 93 14.16 -9.08 6.57
CA PRO A 93 13.15 -8.05 6.46
C PRO A 93 13.22 -7.38 5.08
N VAL A 94 12.09 -7.31 4.38
CA VAL A 94 11.99 -6.68 3.06
C VAL A 94 10.91 -5.60 3.05
N ARG A 95 10.96 -4.69 2.08
CA ARG A 95 9.95 -3.63 1.96
C ARG A 95 8.62 -4.23 1.52
N LEU A 96 7.53 -3.89 2.21
CA LEU A 96 6.17 -4.29 1.82
C LEU A 96 5.87 -3.90 0.37
N SER A 97 6.27 -2.68 -0.02
CA SER A 97 6.09 -2.20 -1.39
C SER A 97 6.77 -3.06 -2.44
N ALA A 98 7.92 -3.67 -2.12
CA ALA A 98 8.65 -4.52 -3.06
C ALA A 98 7.93 -5.85 -3.28
N ILE A 99 7.37 -6.45 -2.22
CA ILE A 99 6.55 -7.67 -2.36
C ILE A 99 5.27 -7.39 -3.15
N CYS A 100 4.63 -6.25 -2.89
CA CYS A 100 3.38 -5.88 -3.55
C CYS A 100 3.53 -5.51 -5.04
N GLN A 101 4.74 -5.47 -5.59
CA GLN A 101 4.97 -5.20 -7.01
C GLN A 101 4.78 -6.44 -7.90
N GLY A 102 4.69 -7.64 -7.32
CA GLY A 102 4.44 -8.86 -8.10
C GLY A 102 3.06 -8.84 -8.78
N PRO A 103 2.95 -9.27 -10.06
CA PRO A 103 1.69 -9.20 -10.81
C PRO A 103 0.56 -10.04 -10.18
N ASP A 104 0.90 -11.18 -9.59
CA ASP A 104 -0.06 -12.03 -8.87
C ASP A 104 -0.56 -11.39 -7.58
N VAL A 105 0.32 -10.70 -6.87
CA VAL A 105 -0.01 -9.96 -5.64
C VAL A 105 -0.89 -8.76 -5.99
N GLN A 106 -0.57 -8.03 -7.06
CA GLN A 106 -1.38 -6.91 -7.52
C GLN A 106 -2.78 -7.35 -7.94
N SER A 107 -2.89 -8.44 -8.70
CA SER A 107 -4.17 -9.00 -9.12
C SER A 107 -5.00 -9.46 -7.92
N SER A 108 -4.37 -10.12 -6.95
CA SER A 108 -5.06 -10.54 -5.72
C SER A 108 -5.46 -9.34 -4.85
N LYS A 109 -4.63 -8.30 -4.77
CA LYS A 109 -4.94 -7.06 -4.06
C LYS A 109 -6.16 -6.36 -4.66
N ALA A 110 -6.23 -6.26 -5.98
CA ALA A 110 -7.35 -5.63 -6.67
C ALA A 110 -8.66 -6.42 -6.54
N ALA A 111 -8.57 -7.76 -6.43
CA ALA A 111 -9.73 -8.62 -6.22
C ALA A 111 -10.23 -8.59 -4.76
N LEU A 112 -9.32 -8.49 -3.78
CA LEU A 112 -9.64 -8.61 -2.37
C LEU A 112 -9.89 -7.26 -1.67
N LEU A 113 -9.07 -6.24 -1.94
CA LEU A 113 -9.08 -4.99 -1.19
C LEU A 113 -9.81 -3.88 -1.97
N PRO A 114 -10.92 -3.34 -1.44
CA PRO A 114 -11.57 -2.19 -2.06
C PRO A 114 -10.74 -0.91 -1.92
N ASP A 115 -11.10 0.13 -2.69
CA ASP A 115 -10.44 1.44 -2.60
C ASP A 115 -10.52 1.98 -1.17
N GLY A 116 -9.39 2.43 -0.63
CA GLY A 116 -9.27 2.92 0.74
C GLY A 116 -8.78 1.88 1.76
N VAL A 117 -8.81 0.58 1.47
CA VAL A 117 -8.24 -0.44 2.36
C VAL A 117 -6.76 -0.65 2.05
N ASN A 118 -5.90 -0.40 3.05
CA ASN A 118 -4.46 -0.60 2.90
C ASN A 118 -4.08 -2.07 3.17
N ILE A 119 -3.28 -2.66 2.27
CA ILE A 119 -2.76 -4.02 2.44
C ILE A 119 -1.99 -4.20 3.75
N GLY A 120 -1.26 -3.18 4.23
CA GLY A 120 -0.56 -3.27 5.51
C GLY A 120 -1.54 -3.49 6.66
N THR A 121 -2.63 -2.72 6.70
CA THR A 121 -3.69 -2.86 7.70
C THR A 121 -4.38 -4.22 7.60
N TRP A 122 -4.59 -4.75 6.40
CA TRP A 122 -5.10 -6.12 6.22
C TRP A 122 -4.16 -7.19 6.74
N ILE A 123 -2.85 -7.07 6.49
CA ILE A 123 -1.87 -8.01 7.03
C ILE A 123 -1.93 -7.99 8.56
N GLU A 124 -1.90 -6.80 9.17
CA GLU A 124 -1.96 -6.63 10.63
C GLU A 124 -3.22 -7.24 11.26
N ASN A 125 -4.40 -7.02 10.65
CA ASN A 125 -5.68 -7.50 11.20
C ASN A 125 -5.92 -9.00 10.98
N ARG A 126 -5.47 -9.57 9.85
CA ARG A 126 -5.87 -10.93 9.43
C ARG A 126 -4.77 -11.96 9.61
N ILE A 127 -3.52 -11.59 9.35
CA ILE A 127 -2.38 -12.53 9.36
C ILE A 127 -1.18 -11.95 10.12
N GLY A 128 -1.41 -11.05 11.08
CA GLY A 128 -0.37 -10.35 11.84
C GLY A 128 0.51 -11.27 12.71
N GLY A 129 0.05 -12.51 12.97
CA GLY A 129 0.86 -13.54 13.63
C GLY A 129 1.82 -14.28 12.68
N GLU A 130 1.58 -14.22 11.37
CA GLU A 130 2.35 -14.95 10.36
C GLU A 130 3.32 -14.04 9.59
N ILE A 131 2.94 -12.78 9.42
CA ILE A 131 3.75 -11.75 8.79
C ILE A 131 3.83 -10.58 9.77
N LEU A 132 5.04 -10.26 10.19
CA LEU A 132 5.30 -9.11 11.05
C LEU A 132 5.48 -7.87 10.19
N LEU A 133 4.77 -6.79 10.54
CA LEU A 133 5.00 -5.46 9.99
C LEU A 133 5.83 -4.63 10.97
N GLU A 134 6.92 -4.07 10.47
CA GLU A 134 7.82 -3.23 11.26
C GLU A 134 8.02 -1.87 10.58
N PRO A 135 8.07 -0.77 11.35
CA PRO A 135 8.48 0.52 10.82
C PRO A 135 9.99 0.48 10.50
N GLY A 136 10.33 0.66 9.23
CA GLY A 136 11.71 0.80 8.78
C GLY A 136 12.28 2.21 9.03
N VAL A 137 13.59 2.34 8.82
CA VAL A 137 14.39 3.56 9.07
C VAL A 137 13.89 4.85 8.41
N ASN A 138 13.06 4.77 7.37
CA ASN A 138 12.52 5.93 6.65
C ASN A 138 10.97 6.01 6.70
N GLY A 139 10.35 5.40 7.71
CA GLY A 139 8.88 5.25 7.76
C GLY A 139 8.33 4.27 6.72
N GLN A 140 9.21 3.52 6.04
CA GLN A 140 8.82 2.46 5.12
C GLN A 140 8.33 1.25 5.90
N LYS A 141 7.20 0.67 5.50
CA LYS A 141 6.72 -0.59 6.09
C LYS A 141 7.62 -1.74 5.63
N MET A 142 8.33 -2.34 6.58
CA MET A 142 9.10 -3.57 6.40
C MET A 142 8.24 -4.75 6.80
N VAL A 143 8.43 -5.88 6.13
CA VAL A 143 7.75 -7.15 6.42
C VAL A 143 8.78 -8.24 6.61
N SER A 144 8.57 -9.06 7.63
CA SER A 144 9.45 -10.17 8.00
C SER A 144 8.62 -11.38 8.45
N LEU A 145 9.21 -12.57 8.36
CA LEU A 145 8.61 -13.77 8.95
C LEU A 145 8.92 -13.81 10.45
N PRO A 146 8.01 -14.31 11.30
CA PRO A 146 8.27 -14.46 12.73
C PRO A 146 9.50 -15.35 12.95
N GLY A 147 10.38 -14.94 13.87
CA GLY A 147 11.64 -15.62 14.14
C GLY A 147 12.76 -15.36 13.12
N ALA A 148 12.57 -14.41 12.19
CA ALA A 148 13.66 -13.91 11.37
C ALA A 148 14.74 -13.21 12.22
N PRO A 149 16.04 -13.48 12.01
CA PRO A 149 17.11 -12.78 12.69
C PRO A 149 17.04 -11.29 12.33
N GLY A 150 16.76 -10.44 13.32
CA GLY A 150 16.59 -8.99 13.16
C GLY A 150 15.16 -8.48 13.36
N ALA A 151 14.15 -9.36 13.41
CA ALA A 151 12.74 -8.98 13.59
C ALA A 151 12.29 -8.89 15.07
N GLY A 152 13.20 -8.93 16.05
CA GLY A 152 12.76 -9.12 17.43
C GLY A 152 13.73 -9.01 18.60
N ASP A 153 14.93 -8.42 18.50
CA ASP A 153 15.71 -8.09 19.72
C ASP A 153 15.34 -6.73 20.33
N ARG A 154 14.16 -6.19 19.97
CA ARG A 154 13.53 -5.11 20.75
C ARG A 154 12.11 -5.55 21.06
N GLY A 155 11.90 -5.93 22.32
CA GLY A 155 10.62 -6.40 22.83
C GLY A 155 9.45 -5.46 22.51
N PRO A 156 8.21 -5.95 22.67
CA PRO A 156 7.01 -5.23 22.24
C PRO A 156 7.00 -3.80 22.80
N ALA A 157 6.97 -2.81 21.90
CA ALA A 157 6.98 -1.38 22.21
C ALA A 157 5.64 -0.87 22.81
N TRP A 158 4.76 -1.76 23.27
CA TRP A 158 3.61 -1.39 24.07
C TRP A 158 3.40 -2.43 25.18
N ARG A 159 3.84 -2.08 26.40
CA ARG A 159 3.26 -2.64 27.63
C ARG A 159 2.58 -1.48 28.34
N PRO A 160 1.24 -1.41 28.38
CA PRO A 160 0.58 -0.44 29.24
C PRO A 160 0.80 -0.90 30.69
N GLY A 161 1.47 -0.05 31.47
CA GLY A 161 1.41 -0.03 32.94
C GLY A 161 1.49 -1.38 33.67
N ALA A 162 2.68 -1.97 33.75
CA ALA A 162 3.02 -2.80 34.91
C ALA A 162 3.29 -1.86 36.09
N GLY A 163 2.22 -1.26 36.63
CA GLY A 163 2.25 -0.55 37.90
C GLY A 163 2.47 -1.56 39.02
N ASP A 164 3.70 -1.54 39.54
CA ASP A 164 4.03 -1.56 40.94
C ASP A 164 3.13 -2.44 41.85
N ARG A 165 3.60 -3.67 42.09
CA ARG A 165 3.22 -4.43 43.29
C ARG A 165 4.49 -4.62 44.11
N GLY A 166 4.71 -3.73 45.07
CA GLY A 166 5.75 -3.94 46.08
C GLY A 166 5.96 -2.79 47.03
N ALA A 167 5.16 -2.71 48.11
CA ALA A 167 5.63 -2.26 49.42
C ALA A 167 4.56 -2.49 50.51
N GLY A 168 4.95 -3.18 51.59
CA GLY A 168 4.30 -3.08 52.91
C GLY A 168 3.47 -4.26 53.33
#